data_AF-A0A1F3K5N0-F1
#
_entry.id   AF-A0A1F3K5N0-F1
#
_cell.length_a   1.000
_cell.length_b   1.000
_cell.length_c   1.000
_cell.angle_alpha   90.00
_cell.angle_beta   90.00
_cell.angle_gamma   90.00
#
_symmetry.space_group_name_H-M   'P 1'
#
loop_
_entity.id
_entity.type
_entity.pdbx_description
1 polymer ?
#
loop_
_entity_poly.entity_id
_entity_poly.type
_entity_poly.pdbx_seq_one_letter_code
_entity_poly.pdbx_strand_id
1 'polypeptide(L)'
;MASWIENAEEKQRIRETLIQREQNLDSVNAIENHKNISPLINKLTFFIDRVDKISVEFRKPSIEIGHTHLKGDDTYEFYGSAFIQKKDTFFKIRIGYLNFICWRRIYFKMTDQADKIKVIIAEKCTCENNKKKSYGTREKYKFAISELNVDIAQIILDWLVFKISDSEFKKQLPINHHRGNGHE
;
A
#
# COMPACT_ATOMS: atom_id res chain seq x y z
N MET A 1 -24.17 53.55 9.19
CA MET A 1 -23.32 52.80 10.13
C MET A 1 -23.63 51.33 9.91
N ALA A 2 -22.71 50.56 9.34
CA ALA A 2 -22.91 49.12 9.16
C ALA A 2 -22.99 48.47 10.56
N SER A 3 -24.04 47.69 10.80
CA SER A 3 -24.28 47.06 12.09
C SER A 3 -23.17 46.03 12.35
N TRP A 4 -22.66 45.95 13.58
CA TRP A 4 -21.72 44.88 13.96
C TRP A 4 -22.28 43.48 13.66
N ILE A 5 -23.61 43.36 13.61
CA ILE A 5 -24.37 42.16 13.22
C ILE A 5 -24.16 41.84 11.74
N GLU A 6 -24.31 42.82 10.83
CA GLU A 6 -24.08 42.62 9.38
C GLU A 6 -22.64 42.17 9.10
N ASN A 7 -21.66 42.74 9.82
CA ASN A 7 -20.26 42.32 9.71
C ASN A 7 -20.00 40.90 10.25
N ALA A 8 -20.76 40.45 11.26
CA ALA A 8 -20.66 39.10 11.80
C ALA A 8 -21.30 38.06 10.86
N GLU A 9 -22.47 38.38 10.31
CA GLU A 9 -23.16 37.55 9.32
C GLU A 9 -22.37 37.40 8.02
N GLU A 10 -21.74 38.48 7.54
CA GLU A 10 -20.89 38.44 6.36
C GLU A 10 -19.66 37.54 6.58
N LYS A 11 -19.00 37.65 7.75
CA LYS A 11 -17.87 36.78 8.11
C LYS A 11 -18.27 35.31 8.21
N GLN A 12 -19.45 35.04 8.75
CA GLN A 12 -19.97 33.67 8.85
C GLN A 12 -20.27 33.10 7.46
N ARG A 13 -20.91 33.87 6.58
CA ARG A 13 -21.19 33.48 5.19
C ARG A 13 -19.92 33.20 4.39
N ILE A 14 -18.88 34.03 4.55
CA ILE A 14 -17.57 33.81 3.94
C ILE A 14 -16.96 32.49 4.44
N ARG A 15 -17.02 32.23 5.75
CA ARG A 15 -16.50 30.98 6.35
C ARG A 15 -17.22 29.74 5.84
N GLU A 16 -18.55 29.77 5.76
CA GLU A 16 -19.35 28.66 5.22
C GLU A 16 -19.02 28.42 3.74
N THR A 17 -18.88 29.49 2.96
CA THR A 17 -18.47 29.39 1.54
C THR A 17 -17.07 28.79 1.38
N LEU A 18 -16.13 29.15 2.26
CA LEU A 18 -14.77 28.59 2.26
C LEU A 18 -14.78 27.09 2.58
N ILE A 19 -15.50 26.68 3.63
CA ILE A 19 -15.65 25.26 4.00
C ILE A 19 -16.24 24.45 2.85
N GLN A 20 -17.27 24.98 2.18
CA GLN A 20 -17.91 24.28 1.08
C GLN A 20 -17.01 24.21 -0.17
N ARG A 21 -16.18 25.23 -0.42
CA ARG A 21 -15.15 25.20 -1.46
C ARG A 21 -14.06 24.18 -1.14
N GLU A 22 -13.60 24.10 0.11
CA GLU A 22 -12.62 23.10 0.56
C GLU A 22 -13.16 21.68 0.38
N GLN A 23 -14.38 21.39 0.83
CA GLN A 23 -15.01 20.08 0.64
C GLN A 23 -15.17 19.70 -0.84
N ASN A 24 -15.54 20.66 -1.69
CA ASN A 24 -15.62 20.45 -3.13
C ASN A 24 -14.22 20.15 -3.71
N LEU A 25 -13.19 20.90 -3.31
CA LEU A 25 -11.80 20.70 -3.74
C LEU A 25 -11.28 19.32 -3.30
N ASP A 26 -11.52 18.91 -2.06
CA ASP A 26 -11.13 17.59 -1.55
C ASP A 26 -11.77 16.46 -2.35
N SER A 27 -13.05 16.61 -2.71
CA SER A 27 -13.76 15.64 -3.56
C SER A 27 -13.20 15.57 -4.99
N VAL A 28 -12.85 16.72 -5.58
CA VAL A 28 -12.25 16.79 -6.92
C VAL A 28 -10.86 16.17 -6.92
N ASN A 29 -10.04 16.48 -5.92
CA ASN A 29 -8.70 15.92 -5.76
C ASN A 29 -8.74 14.40 -5.61
N ALA A 30 -9.66 13.85 -4.81
CA ALA A 30 -9.81 12.41 -4.65
C ALA A 30 -10.15 11.72 -5.98
N ILE A 31 -11.11 12.27 -6.75
CA ILE A 31 -11.50 11.75 -8.07
C ILE A 31 -10.31 11.79 -9.05
N GLU A 32 -9.57 12.90 -9.08
CA GLU A 32 -8.41 13.07 -9.94
C GLU A 32 -7.28 12.11 -9.55
N ASN A 33 -7.03 11.92 -8.25
CA ASN A 33 -6.06 10.96 -7.75
C ASN A 33 -6.40 9.52 -8.18
N HIS A 34 -7.67 9.13 -8.10
CA HIS A 34 -8.13 7.84 -8.61
C HIS A 34 -7.86 7.69 -10.11
N LYS A 35 -8.14 8.73 -10.90
CA LYS A 35 -7.87 8.71 -12.34
C LYS A 35 -6.38 8.57 -12.63
N ASN A 36 -5.53 9.28 -11.88
CA ASN A 36 -4.09 9.31 -12.10
C ASN A 36 -3.40 8.00 -11.68
N ILE A 37 -3.85 7.33 -10.63
CA ILE A 37 -3.28 6.03 -10.19
C ILE A 37 -3.80 4.84 -11.02
N SER A 38 -4.97 4.98 -11.65
CA SER A 38 -5.64 3.90 -12.38
C SER A 38 -4.75 3.14 -13.38
N PRO A 39 -3.88 3.78 -14.18
CA PRO A 39 -2.98 3.06 -15.09
C PRO A 39 -2.07 2.04 -14.37
N LEU A 40 -1.52 2.41 -13.21
CA LEU A 40 -0.68 1.52 -12.39
C LEU A 40 -1.52 0.38 -11.81
N ILE A 41 -2.67 0.70 -11.21
CA ILE A 41 -3.60 -0.28 -10.62
C ILE A 41 -4.04 -1.29 -11.67
N ASN A 42 -4.44 -0.83 -12.86
CA ASN A 42 -4.90 -1.69 -13.96
C ASN A 42 -3.79 -2.61 -14.47
N LYS A 43 -2.56 -2.11 -14.61
CA LYS A 43 -1.42 -2.93 -15.04
C LYS A 43 -1.06 -3.99 -14.00
N LEU A 44 -1.06 -3.62 -12.72
CA LEU A 44 -0.80 -4.57 -11.63
C LEU A 44 -1.89 -5.63 -11.51
N THR A 45 -3.16 -5.23 -11.62
CA THR A 45 -4.32 -6.11 -11.68
C THR A 45 -4.18 -7.12 -12.83
N PHE A 46 -3.87 -6.63 -14.03
CA PHE A 46 -3.64 -7.46 -15.20
C PHE A 46 -2.51 -8.48 -14.98
N PHE A 47 -1.40 -8.08 -14.36
CA PHE A 47 -0.30 -9.01 -14.04
C PHE A 47 -0.71 -10.07 -13.02
N ILE A 48 -1.40 -9.68 -11.95
CA ILE A 48 -1.85 -10.61 -10.92
C ILE A 48 -2.86 -11.60 -11.49
N ASP A 49 -3.84 -11.14 -12.25
CA ASP A 49 -4.82 -12.03 -12.91
C ASP A 49 -4.17 -13.04 -13.85
N ARG A 50 -3.05 -12.67 -14.49
CA ARG A 50 -2.28 -13.59 -15.33
C ARG A 50 -1.50 -14.61 -14.52
N VAL A 51 -0.86 -14.18 -13.43
CA VAL A 51 -0.11 -15.08 -12.56
C VAL A 51 -1.03 -16.01 -11.78
N ASP A 52 -2.22 -15.56 -11.40
CA ASP A 52 -3.17 -16.38 -10.65
C ASP A 52 -3.75 -17.54 -11.47
N LYS A 53 -3.83 -17.37 -12.79
CA LYS A 53 -4.21 -18.45 -13.73
C LYS A 53 -3.13 -19.52 -13.91
N ILE A 54 -1.91 -19.29 -13.43
CA ILE A 54 -0.83 -20.27 -13.48
C ILE A 54 -1.00 -21.23 -12.30
N SER A 55 -0.92 -22.54 -12.53
CA SER A 55 -1.05 -23.51 -11.44
C SER A 55 0.03 -23.29 -10.38
N VAL A 56 -0.32 -23.55 -9.12
CA VAL A 56 0.54 -23.34 -7.94
C VAL A 56 1.93 -23.97 -8.12
N GLU A 57 2.00 -25.11 -8.80
CA GLU A 57 3.24 -25.84 -9.06
C GLU A 57 4.27 -25.05 -9.86
N PHE A 58 3.82 -24.23 -10.82
CA PHE A 58 4.69 -23.43 -11.69
C PHE A 58 4.98 -22.03 -11.16
N ARG A 59 4.22 -21.55 -10.16
CA ARG A 59 4.44 -20.23 -9.54
C ARG A 59 5.19 -20.27 -8.21
N LYS A 60 5.75 -21.41 -7.82
CA LYS A 60 6.59 -21.54 -6.63
C LYS A 60 7.70 -20.46 -6.64
N PRO A 61 7.94 -19.76 -5.52
CA PRO A 61 7.48 -20.07 -4.16
C PRO A 61 6.08 -19.53 -3.81
N SER A 62 5.41 -18.81 -4.71
CA SER A 62 4.09 -18.20 -4.46
C SER A 62 2.99 -19.27 -4.34
N ILE A 63 2.20 -19.20 -3.27
CA ILE A 63 1.08 -20.11 -2.99
C ILE A 63 -0.23 -19.47 -3.40
N GLU A 64 -0.48 -18.23 -2.96
CA GLU A 64 -1.63 -17.41 -3.31
C GLU A 64 -1.14 -16.05 -3.81
N ILE A 65 -1.88 -15.48 -4.76
CA ILE A 65 -1.69 -14.11 -5.22
C ILE A 65 -3.07 -13.56 -5.59
N GLY A 66 -3.31 -12.29 -5.30
CA GLY A 66 -4.59 -11.71 -5.62
C GLY A 66 -4.66 -10.23 -5.35
N HIS A 67 -5.83 -9.68 -5.64
CA HIS A 67 -6.17 -8.30 -5.38
C HIS A 67 -7.60 -8.22 -4.89
N THR A 68 -7.87 -7.17 -4.12
CA THR A 68 -9.18 -6.86 -3.55
C THR A 68 -9.41 -5.36 -3.68
N HIS A 69 -10.51 -5.00 -4.32
CA HIS A 69 -11.00 -3.63 -4.38
C HIS A 69 -12.51 -3.65 -4.17
N LEU A 70 -12.98 -2.98 -3.12
CA LEU A 70 -14.41 -2.77 -2.91
C LEU A 70 -14.83 -1.51 -3.66
N LYS A 71 -15.88 -1.63 -4.46
CA LYS A 71 -16.42 -0.48 -5.20
C LYS A 71 -16.87 0.60 -4.20
N GLY A 72 -16.25 1.78 -4.29
CA GLY A 72 -16.48 2.89 -3.36
C GLY A 72 -15.51 2.95 -2.18
N ASP A 73 -14.52 2.05 -2.11
CA ASP A 73 -13.38 2.16 -1.20
C ASP A 73 -12.22 2.89 -1.90
N ASP A 74 -11.59 3.80 -1.16
CA ASP A 74 -10.41 4.57 -1.54
C ASP A 74 -9.12 3.74 -1.42
N THR A 75 -9.23 2.46 -1.06
CA THR A 75 -8.11 1.54 -0.85
C THR A 75 -8.10 0.43 -1.90
N TYR A 76 -7.03 0.35 -2.68
CA TYR A 76 -6.71 -0.87 -3.46
C TYR A 76 -5.77 -1.76 -2.65
N GLU A 77 -6.06 -3.06 -2.58
CA GLU A 77 -5.22 -4.05 -1.92
C GLU A 77 -4.70 -5.09 -2.93
N PHE A 78 -3.41 -5.41 -2.81
CA PHE A 78 -2.78 -6.51 -3.52
C PHE A 78 -2.00 -7.37 -2.52
N TYR A 79 -2.04 -8.68 -2.71
CA TYR A 79 -1.42 -9.62 -1.77
C TYR A 79 -0.79 -10.82 -2.46
N GLY A 80 0.17 -11.43 -1.77
CA GLY A 80 0.78 -12.69 -2.15
C GLY A 80 1.24 -13.47 -0.92
N SER A 81 1.32 -14.79 -1.03
CA SER A 81 1.83 -15.65 0.02
C SER A 81 2.84 -16.67 -0.51
N ALA A 82 3.73 -17.14 0.36
CA ALA A 82 4.75 -18.13 0.02
C ALA A 82 5.19 -18.94 1.25
N PHE A 83 5.67 -20.17 1.02
CA PHE A 83 6.38 -20.93 2.03
C PHE A 83 7.87 -20.56 1.99
N ILE A 84 8.41 -20.14 3.13
CA ILE A 84 9.81 -19.75 3.26
C ILE A 84 10.47 -20.60 4.34
N GLN A 85 11.58 -21.23 3.98
CA GLN A 85 12.45 -21.89 4.95
C GLN A 85 13.47 -20.90 5.50
N LYS A 86 13.49 -20.77 6.83
CA LYS A 86 14.51 -20.01 7.54
C LYS A 86 15.33 -20.92 8.44
N LYS A 87 16.63 -20.62 8.57
CA LYS A 87 17.53 -21.33 9.47
C LYS A 87 17.07 -21.08 10.91
N ASP A 88 16.87 -22.14 11.68
CA ASP A 88 16.70 -22.05 13.14
C ASP A 88 18.08 -21.92 13.77
N THR A 89 18.30 -20.83 14.49
CA THR A 89 19.54 -20.59 15.21
C THR A 89 19.26 -20.40 16.69
N PHE A 90 20.07 -21.05 17.52
CA PHE A 90 20.08 -20.86 18.97
C PHE A 90 21.53 -20.54 19.35
N PHE A 91 21.75 -19.40 20.02
CA PHE A 91 23.09 -18.87 20.29
C PHE A 91 24.02 -18.86 19.06
N LYS A 92 23.49 -18.50 17.88
CA LYS A 92 24.21 -18.47 16.59
C LYS A 92 24.67 -19.85 16.07
N ILE A 93 24.32 -20.94 16.74
CA ILE A 93 24.52 -22.31 16.23
C ILE A 93 23.27 -22.70 15.44
N ARG A 94 23.45 -23.23 14.23
CA ARG A 94 22.35 -23.72 13.40
C ARG A 94 21.86 -25.05 13.96
N ILE A 95 20.60 -25.09 14.39
CA ILE A 95 19.96 -26.30 14.95
C ILE A 95 19.05 -26.97 13.92
N GLY A 96 18.54 -26.23 12.94
CA GLY A 96 17.70 -26.80 11.90
C GLY A 96 17.14 -25.78 10.91
N TYR A 97 16.02 -26.12 10.30
CA TYR A 97 15.20 -25.21 9.49
C TYR A 97 13.79 -25.17 10.05
N LEU A 98 13.19 -23.98 9.99
CA LEU A 98 11.78 -23.76 10.27
C LEU A 98 11.09 -23.35 8.97
N ASN A 99 9.92 -23.95 8.72
CA ASN A 99 9.03 -23.54 7.66
C ASN A 99 8.14 -22.42 8.17
N PHE A 100 8.06 -21.35 7.39
CA PHE A 100 7.15 -20.23 7.62
C PHE A 100 6.18 -20.13 6.45
N ILE A 101 4.92 -19.84 6.75
CA ILE A 101 4.01 -19.25 5.79
C ILE A 101 4.13 -17.72 5.89
N CYS A 102 4.47 -17.08 4.79
CA CYS A 102 4.66 -15.65 4.68
C CYS A 102 3.61 -15.02 3.80
N TRP A 103 3.17 -13.82 4.17
CA TRP A 103 2.18 -13.02 3.47
C TRP A 103 2.73 -11.63 3.24
N ARG A 104 2.65 -11.15 2.01
CA ARG A 104 2.96 -9.78 1.61
C ARG A 104 1.68 -9.10 1.18
N ARG A 105 1.50 -7.84 1.60
CA ARG A 105 0.37 -7.00 1.22
C ARG A 105 0.86 -5.61 0.90
N ILE A 106 0.31 -5.02 -0.15
CA ILE A 106 0.48 -3.61 -0.48
C ILE A 106 -0.90 -2.95 -0.61
N TYR A 107 -1.05 -1.82 0.05
CA TYR A 107 -2.26 -1.01 0.03
C TYR A 107 -1.97 0.34 -0.63
N PHE A 108 -2.80 0.72 -1.58
CA PHE A 108 -2.81 2.04 -2.21
C PHE A 108 -4.03 2.78 -1.71
N LYS A 109 -3.85 3.67 -0.72
CA LYS A 109 -4.92 4.48 -0.13
C LYS A 109 -4.91 5.87 -0.74
N MET A 110 -5.99 6.23 -1.42
CA MET A 110 -6.15 7.58 -1.96
C MET A 110 -6.20 8.59 -0.82
N THR A 111 -5.79 9.82 -1.14
CA THR A 111 -5.88 10.95 -0.23
C THR A 111 -6.71 12.06 -0.88
N ASP A 112 -7.22 12.95 -0.04
CA ASP A 112 -7.87 14.21 -0.39
C ASP A 112 -6.89 15.27 -0.92
N GLN A 113 -5.58 15.06 -0.74
CA GLN A 113 -4.54 15.95 -1.25
C GLN A 113 -4.23 15.63 -2.71
N ALA A 114 -4.25 16.67 -3.56
CA ALA A 114 -3.89 16.54 -4.98
C ALA A 114 -2.53 15.87 -5.20
N ASP A 115 -2.48 14.95 -6.16
CA ASP A 115 -1.31 14.17 -6.57
C ASP A 115 -0.64 13.39 -5.43
N LYS A 116 -1.38 13.03 -4.37
CA LYS A 116 -0.81 12.28 -3.25
C LYS A 116 -1.53 10.99 -2.96
N ILE A 117 -0.72 9.99 -2.59
CA ILE A 117 -1.19 8.66 -2.25
C ILE A 117 -0.42 8.10 -1.06
N LYS A 118 -1.14 7.39 -0.19
CA LYS A 118 -0.54 6.67 0.92
C LYS A 118 -0.38 5.20 0.56
N VAL A 119 0.87 4.74 0.51
CA VAL A 119 1.20 3.34 0.23
C VAL A 119 1.58 2.65 1.53
N ILE A 120 0.97 1.51 1.84
CA ILE A 120 1.30 0.71 3.02
C ILE A 120 1.78 -0.64 2.53
N ILE A 121 2.99 -1.05 2.92
CA ILE A 121 3.47 -2.41 2.70
C ILE A 121 3.51 -3.16 4.02
N ALA A 122 3.15 -4.43 3.99
CA ALA A 122 3.22 -5.31 5.15
C ALA A 122 3.72 -6.69 4.75
N GLU A 123 4.63 -7.24 5.55
CA GLU A 123 5.01 -8.65 5.50
C GLU A 123 4.66 -9.28 6.85
N LYS A 124 4.05 -10.46 6.85
CA LYS A 124 3.82 -11.26 8.06
C LYS A 124 4.16 -12.70 7.79
N CYS A 125 5.00 -13.28 8.63
CA CYS A 125 5.41 -14.67 8.55
C CYS A 125 5.14 -15.38 9.86
N THR A 126 4.55 -16.57 9.76
CA THR A 126 4.20 -17.41 10.91
C THR A 126 4.82 -18.78 10.72
N CYS A 127 5.55 -19.28 11.71
CA CYS A 127 6.12 -20.62 11.67
C CYS A 127 5.00 -21.67 11.73
N GLU A 128 5.04 -22.65 10.83
CA GLU A 128 4.04 -23.72 10.77
C GLU A 128 4.06 -24.59 12.03
N ASN A 129 5.27 -24.89 12.51
CA ASN A 129 5.49 -25.79 13.65
C ASN A 129 5.35 -25.09 15.00
N ASN A 130 5.42 -23.76 15.03
CA ASN A 130 5.29 -22.98 16.26
C ASN A 130 4.71 -21.59 15.97
N LYS A 131 3.39 -21.45 16.12
CA LYS A 131 2.68 -20.19 15.88
C LYS A 131 3.18 -19.02 16.75
N LYS A 132 3.87 -19.27 17.87
CA LYS A 132 4.50 -18.21 18.70
C LYS A 132 5.74 -17.61 18.03
N LYS A 133 6.42 -18.35 17.14
CA LYS A 133 7.51 -17.84 16.30
C LYS A 133 6.90 -17.17 15.07
N SER A 134 6.57 -15.88 15.20
CA SER A 134 6.11 -15.03 14.09
C SER A 134 6.93 -13.75 14.01
N TYR A 135 7.12 -13.23 12.81
CA TYR A 135 7.69 -11.90 12.59
C TYR A 135 6.85 -11.16 11.55
N GLY A 136 6.90 -9.83 11.58
CA GLY A 136 6.24 -9.03 10.57
C GLY A 136 6.73 -7.59 10.57
N THR A 137 6.52 -6.96 9.43
CA THR A 137 6.84 -5.56 9.16
C THR A 137 5.57 -4.88 8.64
N ARG A 138 5.41 -3.61 8.96
CA ARG A 138 4.37 -2.76 8.38
C ARG A 138 4.92 -1.35 8.25
N GLU A 139 5.04 -0.88 7.02
CA GLU A 139 5.61 0.42 6.71
C GLU A 139 4.62 1.25 5.90
N LYS A 140 4.59 2.55 6.18
CA LYS A 140 3.69 3.51 5.55
C LYS A 140 4.55 4.55 4.82
N TYR A 141 4.21 4.82 3.57
CA TYR A 141 4.84 5.83 2.74
C TYR A 141 3.78 6.78 2.20
N LYS A 142 4.20 7.99 1.86
CA LYS A 142 3.42 8.95 1.09
C LYS A 142 4.23 9.27 -0.16
N PHE A 143 3.62 9.11 -1.33
CA PHE A 143 4.24 9.41 -2.62
C PHE A 143 3.41 10.44 -3.36
N ALA A 144 4.07 11.16 -4.27
CA ALA A 144 3.35 11.80 -5.35
C ALA A 144 2.87 10.71 -6.33
N ILE A 145 1.63 10.79 -6.82
CA ILE A 145 1.12 9.80 -7.78
C ILE A 145 1.92 9.88 -9.09
N SER A 146 2.27 11.10 -9.50
CA SER A 146 3.15 11.39 -10.63
C SER A 146 4.53 10.72 -10.57
N GLU A 147 5.04 10.39 -9.38
CA GLU A 147 6.32 9.68 -9.19
C GLU A 147 6.19 8.15 -9.32
N LEU A 148 4.97 7.60 -9.27
CA LEU A 148 4.71 6.17 -9.38
C LEU A 148 4.59 5.74 -10.85
N ASN A 149 5.73 5.53 -11.51
CA ASN A 149 5.77 5.02 -12.87
C ASN A 149 5.07 3.63 -12.96
N VAL A 150 4.27 3.44 -14.01
CA VAL A 150 3.62 2.20 -14.42
C VAL A 150 4.58 1.00 -14.51
N ASP A 151 5.88 1.20 -14.70
CA ASP A 151 6.89 0.13 -14.67
C ASP A 151 7.11 -0.48 -13.29
N ILE A 152 6.78 0.26 -12.22
CA ILE A 152 6.84 -0.25 -10.84
C ILE A 152 5.87 -1.41 -10.60
N ALA A 153 4.85 -1.58 -11.46
CA ALA A 153 3.93 -2.71 -11.41
C ALA A 153 4.66 -4.07 -11.44
N GLN A 154 5.70 -4.20 -12.28
CA GLN A 154 6.47 -5.44 -12.37
C GLN A 154 7.29 -5.67 -11.10
N ILE A 155 7.85 -4.61 -10.51
CA ILE A 155 8.63 -4.67 -9.28
C ILE A 155 7.73 -5.04 -8.09
N ILE A 156 6.51 -4.48 -8.03
CA ILE A 156 5.50 -4.86 -7.03
C ILE A 156 5.12 -6.33 -7.19
N LEU A 157 4.89 -6.80 -8.42
CA LEU A 157 4.60 -8.21 -8.69
C LEU A 157 5.74 -9.11 -8.20
N ASP A 158 6.98 -8.81 -8.61
CA ASP A 158 8.18 -9.57 -8.21
C ASP A 158 8.33 -9.61 -6.67
N TRP A 159 7.95 -8.54 -5.98
CA TRP A 159 7.90 -8.52 -4.52
C TRP A 159 6.76 -9.38 -3.96
N LEU A 160 5.53 -9.28 -4.49
CA LEU A 160 4.39 -10.07 -4.03
C LEU A 160 4.60 -11.59 -4.22
N VAL A 161 5.33 -12.00 -5.27
CA VAL A 161 5.67 -13.40 -5.53
C VAL A 161 6.99 -13.86 -4.89
N PHE A 162 7.56 -13.05 -3.99
CA PHE A 162 8.78 -13.37 -3.23
C PHE A 162 10.04 -13.60 -4.09
N LYS A 163 10.09 -13.03 -5.31
CA LYS A 163 11.27 -13.06 -6.18
C LYS A 163 12.35 -12.07 -5.72
N ILE A 164 11.94 -10.95 -5.11
CA ILE A 164 12.84 -9.96 -4.51
C ILE A 164 12.53 -9.76 -3.02
N SER A 165 13.53 -9.35 -2.24
CA SER A 165 13.40 -9.05 -0.81
C SER A 165 12.76 -7.68 -0.55
N ASP A 166 12.31 -7.45 0.69
CA ASP A 166 11.83 -6.13 1.14
C ASP A 166 12.88 -5.03 0.93
N SER A 167 14.15 -5.33 1.16
CA SER A 167 15.25 -4.37 1.00
C SER A 167 15.43 -3.97 -0.47
N GLU A 168 15.37 -4.93 -1.38
CA GLU A 168 15.45 -4.68 -2.83
C GLU A 168 14.24 -3.91 -3.33
N PHE A 169 13.03 -4.31 -2.91
CA PHE A 169 11.81 -3.62 -3.27
C PHE A 169 11.84 -2.14 -2.84
N LYS A 170 12.27 -1.86 -1.61
CA LYS A 170 12.36 -0.48 -1.09
C LYS A 170 13.33 0.41 -1.86
N LYS A 171 14.42 -0.14 -2.40
CA LYS A 171 15.37 0.61 -3.24
C LYS A 171 14.78 1.04 -4.57
N GLN A 172 13.70 0.40 -5.00
CA GLN A 172 13.00 0.67 -6.26
C GLN A 172 11.80 1.62 -6.08
N LEU A 173 11.40 1.90 -4.84
CA LEU A 173 10.36 2.90 -4.56
C LEU A 173 10.92 4.31 -4.78
N PRO A 174 10.08 5.29 -5.20
CA PRO A 174 10.50 6.67 -5.32
C PRO A 174 11.14 7.18 -4.03
N ILE A 175 12.29 7.86 -4.14
CA ILE A 175 13.09 8.31 -3.00
C ILE A 175 12.45 9.56 -2.40
N ASN A 176 11.32 9.41 -1.71
CA ASN A 176 10.75 10.44 -0.84
C ASN A 176 10.50 9.82 0.53
N HIS A 177 11.58 9.65 1.30
CA HIS A 177 11.53 9.23 2.69
C HIS A 177 11.02 10.37 3.58
N HIS A 178 9.72 10.64 3.56
CA HIS A 178 9.07 11.14 4.77
C HIS A 178 8.73 9.94 5.65
N ARG A 179 9.73 9.48 6.42
CA ARG A 179 9.48 8.63 7.59
C ARG A 179 8.66 9.42 8.59
N GLY A 180 7.34 9.37 8.44
CA GLY A 180 6.44 9.76 9.52
C GLY A 180 6.60 8.73 10.64
N ASN A 181 7.49 9.02 11.59
CA ASN A 181 7.49 8.35 12.90
C ASN A 181 6.18 8.73 13.60
N GLY A 182 5.12 7.95 13.35
CA GLY A 182 3.89 8.04 14.11
C GLY A 182 4.07 7.32 15.45
N HIS A 183 4.64 8.03 16.42
CA HIS A 183 4.26 7.86 17.82
C HIS A 183 3.05 8.75 18.07
N GLU A 184 1.86 8.15 18.09
CA GLU A 184 0.72 8.55 18.92
C GLU A 184 -0.05 7.27 19.28
#